data_AF-A0A3M3M591-F1
#
_entry.id   AF-A0A3M3M591-F1
#
_cell.length_a   1.000
_cell.length_b   1.000
_cell.length_c   1.000
_cell.angle_alpha   90.00
_cell.angle_beta   90.00
_cell.angle_gamma   90.00
#
_symmetry.space_group_name_H-M   'P 1'
#
loop_
_entity.id
_entity.type
_entity.pdbx_description
1 polymer ?
#
loop_
_entity_poly.entity_id
_entity_poly.type
_entity_poly.pdbx_seq_one_letter_code
_entity_poly.pdbx_strand_id
1 'polypeptide(L)'
;SASLDCEKWESSLTLNTDFFEAIISAPVPLKMEALQSLRHSPLAMDIYAWLVYRMYTLRKSKRTEMKIPISSLRRQFGANYATDKQGARDFKKTFIRRLDEALLFYPEARPHVEIYREYIKLTPAQLHIPPDKKQSKRIRSLDQCA
;
A
#
# COMPACT_ATOMS: atom_id res chain seq x y z
N SER A 1 -4.89 25.35 44.10
CA SER A 1 -4.22 25.52 42.79
C SER A 1 -4.36 24.20 42.05
N ALA A 2 -5.18 24.19 40.99
CA ALA A 2 -5.53 23.00 40.22
C ALA A 2 -4.38 22.61 39.28
N SER A 3 -3.96 21.34 39.33
CA SER A 3 -3.11 20.72 38.32
C SER A 3 -4.00 20.34 37.13
N LEU A 4 -3.66 20.82 35.94
CA LEU A 4 -4.30 20.40 34.69
C LEU A 4 -3.67 19.08 34.26
N ASP A 5 -4.41 17.99 34.43
CA ASP A 5 -4.11 16.72 33.79
C ASP A 5 -4.31 16.87 32.28
N CYS A 6 -3.22 16.73 31.52
CA CYS A 6 -3.25 16.68 30.08
C CYS A 6 -3.75 15.29 29.67
N GLU A 7 -5.06 15.14 29.47
CA GLU A 7 -5.66 13.97 28.84
C GLU A 7 -5.04 13.76 27.45
N LYS A 8 -4.07 12.84 27.37
CA LYS A 8 -3.63 12.24 26.12
C LYS A 8 -4.79 11.39 25.61
N TRP A 9 -5.41 11.82 24.51
CA TRP A 9 -6.39 11.02 23.80
C TRP A 9 -5.71 9.75 23.24
N GLU A 10 -5.67 8.68 24.02
CA GLU A 10 -5.24 7.36 23.58
C GLU A 10 -6.35 6.72 22.75
N SER A 11 -6.23 6.81 21.43
CA SER A 11 -7.07 6.03 20.52
C SER A 11 -6.54 4.60 20.48
N SER A 12 -7.19 3.67 21.18
CA SER A 12 -6.90 2.25 21.08
C SER A 12 -7.70 1.63 19.91
N LEU A 13 -7.02 0.85 19.07
CA LEU A 13 -7.65 0.12 17.97
C LEU A 13 -7.62 -1.37 18.33
N THR A 14 -8.79 -1.93 18.67
CA THR A 14 -8.90 -3.37 18.95
C THR A 14 -8.93 -4.13 17.63
N LEU A 15 -7.89 -4.90 17.37
CA LEU A 15 -7.77 -5.74 16.18
C LEU A 15 -8.16 -7.18 16.51
N ASN A 16 -8.89 -7.85 15.61
CA ASN A 16 -9.08 -9.31 15.68
C ASN A 16 -7.71 -9.99 15.66
N THR A 17 -7.53 -11.04 16.45
CA THR A 17 -6.33 -11.90 16.48
C THR A 17 -5.87 -12.30 15.08
N ASP A 18 -6.76 -12.69 14.17
CA ASP A 18 -6.37 -13.06 12.80
C ASP A 18 -5.84 -11.87 11.98
N PHE A 19 -6.39 -10.67 12.21
CA PHE A 19 -5.96 -9.44 11.53
C PHE A 19 -4.66 -8.92 12.13
N PHE A 20 -4.50 -9.03 13.44
CA PHE A 20 -3.25 -8.76 14.15
C PHE A 20 -2.16 -9.71 13.65
N GLU A 21 -2.41 -11.02 13.61
CA GLU A 21 -1.48 -12.01 13.06
C GLU A 21 -1.20 -11.78 11.58
N ALA A 22 -2.18 -11.37 10.78
CA ALA A 22 -1.96 -10.99 9.37
C ALA A 22 -1.07 -9.74 9.24
N ILE A 23 -1.25 -8.72 10.09
CA ILE A 23 -0.39 -7.53 10.14
C ILE A 23 1.02 -7.87 10.58
N ILE A 24 1.16 -8.72 11.60
CA ILE A 24 2.44 -9.12 12.17
C ILE A 24 3.19 -10.11 11.25
N SER A 25 2.48 -10.99 10.54
CA SER A 25 3.06 -12.00 9.64
C SER A 25 3.45 -11.45 8.26
N ALA A 26 2.86 -10.33 7.84
CA ALA A 26 3.20 -9.66 6.59
C ALA A 26 3.22 -8.15 6.79
N PRO A 27 4.23 -7.60 7.50
CA PRO A 27 4.41 -6.15 7.58
C PRO A 27 4.69 -5.67 6.16
N VAL A 28 3.66 -5.17 5.47
CA VAL A 28 3.85 -4.49 4.19
C VAL A 28 4.79 -3.34 4.51
N PRO A 29 5.95 -3.24 3.85
CA PRO A 29 6.99 -2.29 4.23
C PRO A 29 6.62 -0.88 3.76
N LEU A 30 5.60 -0.31 4.39
CA LEU A 30 5.15 1.05 4.16
C LEU A 30 6.10 1.98 4.91
N LYS A 31 6.78 2.86 4.18
CA LYS A 31 7.55 3.94 4.81
C LYS A 31 6.54 4.92 5.40
N MET A 32 6.54 5.08 6.72
CA MET A 32 5.63 6.02 7.39
C MET A 32 5.86 7.46 6.92
N GLU A 33 7.10 7.83 6.61
CA GLU A 33 7.48 9.12 6.00
C GLU A 33 6.78 9.36 4.65
N ALA A 34 6.63 8.31 3.83
CA ALA A 34 5.91 8.38 2.57
C ALA A 34 4.41 8.64 2.81
N LEU A 35 3.80 7.90 3.73
CA LEU A 35 2.39 8.09 4.10
C LEU A 35 2.15 9.50 4.66
N GLN A 36 3.04 9.97 5.52
CA GLN A 36 3.00 11.32 6.08
C GLN A 36 3.11 12.39 5.00
N SER A 37 3.95 12.18 3.98
CA SER A 37 4.13 13.13 2.87
C SER A 37 2.95 13.12 1.90
N LEU A 38 2.30 11.97 1.73
CA LEU A 38 1.13 11.78 0.86
C LEU A 38 -0.20 12.11 1.54
N ARG A 39 -0.22 12.48 2.82
CA ARG A 39 -1.45 12.70 3.63
C ARG A 39 -2.42 13.72 3.01
N HIS A 40 -1.92 14.65 2.21
CA HIS A 40 -2.74 15.68 1.53
C HIS A 40 -3.51 15.11 0.32
N SER A 41 -3.30 13.84 0.00
CA SER A 41 -3.89 13.13 -1.11
C SER A 41 -4.25 11.70 -0.67
N PRO A 42 -5.49 11.48 -0.16
CA PRO A 42 -5.94 10.14 0.22
C PRO A 42 -5.76 9.13 -0.92
N LEU A 43 -6.10 9.53 -2.15
CA LEU A 43 -5.90 8.69 -3.33
C LEU A 43 -4.43 8.33 -3.60
N ALA A 44 -3.47 9.25 -3.44
CA ALA A 44 -2.06 8.91 -3.64
C ALA A 44 -1.53 7.99 -2.53
N MET A 45 -1.99 8.20 -1.30
CA MET A 45 -1.69 7.33 -0.17
C MET A 45 -2.21 5.90 -0.42
N ASP A 46 -3.44 5.77 -0.88
CA ASP A 46 -4.05 4.48 -1.24
C ASP A 46 -3.30 3.80 -2.40
N ILE A 47 -2.89 4.58 -3.42
CA ILE A 47 -2.09 4.08 -4.54
C ILE A 47 -0.71 3.61 -4.07
N TYR A 48 -0.06 4.32 -3.17
CA TYR A 48 1.21 3.90 -2.57
C TYR A 48 1.06 2.57 -1.84
N ALA A 49 0.09 2.46 -0.93
CA ALA A 49 -0.17 1.23 -0.20
C ALA A 49 -0.49 0.05 -1.14
N TRP A 50 -1.33 0.29 -2.15
CA TRP A 50 -1.65 -0.67 -3.20
C TRP A 50 -0.41 -1.11 -3.98
N LEU A 51 0.45 -0.18 -4.39
CA LEU A 51 1.65 -0.49 -5.15
C LEU A 51 2.61 -1.37 -4.34
N VAL A 52 2.85 -1.01 -3.07
CA VAL A 52 3.73 -1.79 -2.18
C VAL A 52 3.19 -3.20 -1.98
N TYR A 53 1.88 -3.34 -1.72
CA TYR A 53 1.24 -4.65 -1.58
C TYR A 53 1.32 -5.48 -2.87
N ARG A 54 1.09 -4.86 -4.04
CA ARG A 54 1.18 -5.54 -5.34
C ARG A 54 2.60 -6.03 -5.62
N MET A 55 3.61 -5.21 -5.36
CA MET A 55 5.02 -5.61 -5.50
C MET A 55 5.37 -6.76 -4.56
N TYR A 56 4.94 -6.71 -3.30
CA TYR A 56 5.13 -7.81 -2.34
C TYR A 56 4.49 -9.12 -2.83
N THR A 57 3.24 -9.05 -3.28
CA THR A 57 2.49 -10.22 -3.77
C THR A 57 3.08 -10.80 -5.05
N LEU A 58 3.55 -9.95 -5.98
CA LEU A 58 4.25 -10.40 -7.20
C LEU A 58 5.48 -11.22 -6.85
N ARG A 59 6.31 -10.71 -5.94
CA ARG A 59 7.52 -11.41 -5.47
C ARG A 59 7.19 -12.72 -4.77
N LYS A 60 6.20 -12.73 -3.85
CA LYS A 60 5.80 -13.94 -3.13
C LYS A 60 5.25 -15.02 -4.05
N SER A 61 4.50 -14.63 -5.08
CA SER A 61 3.94 -15.56 -6.07
C SER A 61 4.93 -16.02 -7.14
N LYS A 62 6.17 -15.52 -7.14
CA LYS A 62 7.22 -15.83 -8.14
C LYS A 62 6.79 -15.57 -9.60
N ARG A 63 5.84 -14.66 -9.82
CA ARG A 63 5.44 -14.24 -11.17
C ARG A 63 6.44 -13.24 -11.75
N THR A 64 6.66 -13.29 -13.06
CA THR A 64 7.54 -12.38 -13.78
C THR A 64 6.87 -11.04 -14.12
N GLU A 65 5.54 -11.03 -14.27
CA GLU A 65 4.77 -9.82 -14.54
C GLU A 65 3.31 -9.92 -14.05
N MET A 66 2.64 -8.77 -13.95
CA MET A 66 1.20 -8.65 -13.71
C MET A 66 0.61 -7.50 -14.52
N LYS A 67 -0.48 -7.77 -15.25
CA LYS A 67 -1.23 -6.75 -15.99
C LYS A 67 -2.53 -6.44 -15.26
N ILE A 68 -2.72 -5.18 -14.90
CA ILE A 68 -3.92 -4.70 -14.19
C ILE A 68 -4.70 -3.77 -15.12
N PRO A 69 -5.92 -4.15 -15.54
CA PRO A 69 -6.75 -3.28 -16.37
C PRO A 69 -7.07 -1.95 -15.69
N ILE A 70 -7.05 -0.84 -16.44
CA ILE A 70 -7.45 0.49 -15.96
C ILE A 70 -8.91 0.47 -15.47
N SER A 71 -9.79 -0.31 -16.10
CA SER A 71 -11.17 -0.51 -15.66
C SER A 71 -11.25 -1.12 -14.25
N SER A 72 -10.38 -2.08 -13.93
CA SER A 72 -10.28 -2.67 -12.59
C SER A 72 -9.74 -1.68 -11.57
N LEU A 73 -8.79 -0.82 -11.95
CA LEU A 73 -8.32 0.28 -11.09
C LEU A 73 -9.43 1.29 -10.83
N ARG A 74 -10.22 1.64 -11.86
CA ARG A 74 -11.36 2.54 -11.71
C ARG A 74 -12.42 1.99 -10.76
N ARG A 75 -12.66 0.68 -10.77
CA ARG A 75 -13.57 0.06 -9.80
C ARG A 75 -13.05 0.14 -8.35
N GLN A 76 -11.73 0.13 -8.15
CA GLN A 76 -11.12 0.20 -6.81
C GLN A 76 -10.98 1.64 -6.29
N PHE A 77 -10.62 2.59 -7.17
CA PHE A 77 -10.22 3.96 -6.79
C PHE A 77 -11.11 5.06 -7.37
N GLY A 78 -12.00 4.72 -8.30
CA GLY A 78 -12.73 5.67 -9.14
C GLY A 78 -14.14 5.98 -8.67
N ALA A 79 -14.50 5.72 -7.40
CA ALA A 79 -15.85 5.91 -6.87
C ALA A 79 -16.41 7.34 -7.06
N ASN A 80 -15.52 8.34 -7.05
CA ASN A 80 -15.89 9.75 -7.18
C ASN A 80 -15.90 10.26 -8.64
N TYR A 81 -15.72 9.38 -9.63
CA TYR A 81 -15.70 9.75 -11.05
C TYR A 81 -16.99 9.29 -11.73
N ALA A 82 -17.43 10.06 -12.73
CA ALA A 82 -18.56 9.67 -13.56
C ALA A 82 -18.32 8.33 -14.29
N THR A 83 -19.40 7.61 -14.57
CA THR A 83 -19.37 6.29 -15.22
C THR A 83 -19.22 6.37 -16.74
N ASP A 84 -19.32 7.57 -17.29
CA ASP A 84 -19.22 7.82 -18.72
C ASP A 84 -17.76 7.75 -19.23
N LYS A 85 -17.60 7.92 -20.55
CA LYS A 85 -16.28 7.86 -21.19
C LYS A 85 -15.37 9.00 -20.71
N GLN A 86 -15.92 10.17 -20.37
CA GLN A 86 -15.12 11.29 -19.90
C GLN A 86 -14.61 11.04 -18.48
N GLY A 87 -15.48 10.58 -17.56
CA GLY A 87 -15.06 10.18 -16.22
C GLY A 87 -13.99 9.09 -16.19
N ALA A 88 -14.03 8.13 -17.13
CA ALA A 88 -12.97 7.14 -17.28
C ALA A 88 -11.61 7.75 -17.70
N ARG A 89 -11.61 8.77 -18.57
CA ARG A 89 -10.40 9.47 -18.99
C ARG A 89 -9.83 10.33 -17.86
N ASP A 90 -10.69 11.04 -17.15
CA ASP A 90 -10.32 11.90 -16.02
C ASP A 90 -9.77 11.07 -14.86
N PHE A 91 -10.38 9.91 -14.59
CA PHE A 91 -9.83 8.93 -13.66
C PHE A 91 -8.43 8.50 -14.07
N LYS A 92 -8.24 8.06 -15.32
CA LYS A 92 -6.93 7.59 -15.79
C LYS A 92 -5.87 8.67 -15.65
N LYS A 93 -6.17 9.90 -16.08
CA LYS A 93 -5.26 11.05 -15.97
C LYS A 93 -4.86 11.31 -14.52
N THR A 94 -5.84 11.33 -13.62
CA THR A 94 -5.60 11.61 -12.20
C THR A 94 -4.86 10.47 -11.52
N PHE A 95 -5.22 9.22 -11.81
CA PHE A 95 -4.56 8.03 -11.28
C PHE A 95 -3.08 8.00 -11.65
N ILE A 96 -2.74 8.26 -12.92
CA ILE A 96 -1.33 8.29 -13.38
C ILE A 96 -0.56 9.38 -12.63
N ARG A 97 -1.12 10.58 -12.50
CA ARG A 97 -0.47 11.66 -11.73
C ARG A 97 -0.21 11.28 -10.28
N ARG A 98 -1.20 10.70 -9.60
CA ARG A 98 -1.05 10.26 -8.19
C ARG A 98 -0.13 9.04 -8.06
N LEU A 99 -0.06 8.19 -9.08
CA LEU A 99 0.89 7.09 -9.16
C LEU A 99 2.32 7.61 -9.27
N ASP A 100 2.56 8.65 -10.07
CA ASP A 100 3.88 9.31 -10.14
C ASP A 100 4.27 9.90 -8.78
N GLU A 101 3.34 10.54 -8.06
CA GLU A 101 3.56 11.01 -6.68
C GLU A 101 3.95 9.87 -5.74
N ALA A 102 3.24 8.73 -5.80
CA ALA A 102 3.56 7.55 -5.00
C ALA A 102 4.94 6.96 -5.35
N LEU A 103 5.32 6.98 -6.63
CA LEU A 103 6.61 6.49 -7.11
C LEU A 103 7.79 7.37 -6.68
N LEU A 104 7.59 8.64 -6.32
CA LEU A 104 8.64 9.45 -5.68
C LEU A 104 9.10 8.83 -4.35
N PHE A 105 8.17 8.20 -3.63
CA PHE A 105 8.44 7.51 -2.37
C PHE A 105 8.68 6.00 -2.55
N TYR A 106 8.64 5.51 -3.79
CA TYR A 106 9.01 4.15 -4.21
C TYR A 106 9.89 4.16 -5.47
N PRO A 107 11.08 4.79 -5.44
CA PRO A 107 11.91 4.93 -6.63
C PRO A 107 12.32 3.58 -7.23
N GLU A 108 12.57 2.57 -6.39
CA GLU A 108 12.91 1.20 -6.78
C GLU A 108 11.79 0.53 -7.58
N ALA A 109 10.51 0.92 -7.41
CA ALA A 109 9.39 0.41 -8.19
C ALA A 109 9.22 1.14 -9.53
N ARG A 110 9.77 2.35 -9.69
CA ARG A 110 9.59 3.19 -10.88
C ARG A 110 9.94 2.49 -12.20
N PRO A 111 11.10 1.81 -12.36
CA PRO A 111 11.43 1.12 -13.61
C PRO A 111 10.58 -0.14 -13.86
N HIS A 112 9.79 -0.57 -12.86
CA HIS A 112 8.96 -1.77 -12.92
C HIS A 112 7.48 -1.50 -13.18
N VAL A 113 7.12 -0.24 -13.41
CA VAL A 113 5.75 0.18 -13.71
C VAL A 113 5.68 0.70 -15.14
N GLU A 114 4.94 0.01 -16.00
CA GLU A 114 4.73 0.41 -17.39
C GLU A 114 3.23 0.67 -17.64
N ILE A 115 2.92 1.86 -18.18
CA ILE A 115 1.54 2.29 -18.41
C ILE A 115 1.18 2.09 -19.87
N TYR A 116 0.15 1.28 -20.14
CA TYR A 116 -0.41 1.06 -21.47
C TYR A 116 -1.78 1.75 -21.61
N ARG A 117 -2.38 1.64 -22.79
CA ARG A 117 -3.69 2.23 -23.08
C ARG A 117 -4.79 1.67 -22.16
N GLU A 118 -4.84 0.35 -22.00
CA GLU A 118 -5.94 -0.33 -21.30
C GLU A 118 -5.53 -0.95 -19.94
N TYR A 119 -4.23 -1.03 -19.64
CA TYR A 119 -3.73 -1.65 -18.41
C TYR A 119 -2.42 -1.01 -17.93
N ILE A 120 -2.04 -1.31 -16.69
CA ILE A 120 -0.72 -1.07 -16.13
C ILE A 120 -0.02 -2.42 -15.97
N LYS A 121 1.22 -2.53 -16.42
CA LYS A 121 2.07 -3.71 -16.21
C LYS A 121 3.00 -3.45 -15.05
N LEU A 122 3.07 -4.40 -14.13
CA LEU A 122 4.01 -4.42 -13.02
C LEU A 122 4.97 -5.58 -13.22
N THR A 123 6.27 -5.34 -12.99
CA THR A 123 7.27 -6.39 -12.84
C THR A 123 7.83 -6.38 -11.40
N PRO A 124 8.47 -7.45 -10.93
CA PRO A 124 8.99 -7.50 -9.57
C PRO A 124 10.08 -6.44 -9.32
N ALA A 125 9.82 -5.51 -8.39
CA ALA A 125 10.78 -4.53 -7.89
C ALA A 125 11.47 -5.00 -6.60
N GLN A 126 12.59 -4.39 -6.22
CA GLN A 126 13.12 -4.56 -4.87
C GLN A 126 12.19 -3.92 -3.84
N LEU A 127 11.91 -4.63 -2.74
CA LEU A 127 11.16 -4.05 -1.62
C LEU A 127 12.10 -3.18 -0.80
N HIS A 128 11.65 -1.97 -0.48
CA HIS A 128 12.37 -0.97 0.31
C HIS A 128 12.85 -1.45 1.68
N ILE A 129 12.14 -2.40 2.28
CA ILE A 129 12.50 -2.98 3.56
C ILE A 129 12.53 -4.49 3.34
N PRO A 130 13.69 -5.14 3.55
CA PRO A 130 13.76 -6.59 3.52
C PRO A 130 12.86 -7.15 4.63
N PRO A 131 12.18 -8.30 4.40
CA PRO A 131 11.39 -8.93 5.45
C PRO A 131 12.29 -9.18 6.67
N ASP A 132 11.90 -8.68 7.84
CA ASP A 132 12.71 -8.79 9.05
C ASP A 132 12.84 -10.27 9.47
N LYS A 133 14.05 -10.82 9.36
CA LYS A 133 14.35 -12.21 9.71
C LYS A 133 14.31 -12.44 11.23
N LYS A 134 14.41 -11.39 12.07
CA LYS A 134 14.54 -11.55 13.54
C LYS A 134 13.19 -11.81 14.23
N GLN A 135 12.10 -11.24 13.75
CA GLN A 135 10.77 -11.44 14.37
C GLN A 135 10.17 -12.83 14.11
N SER A 136 10.50 -13.47 12.97
CA SER A 136 10.04 -14.83 12.64
C SER A 136 10.51 -15.90 13.66
N LYS A 137 11.65 -15.68 14.33
CA LYS A 137 12.12 -16.58 15.41
C LYS A 137 11.38 -16.40 16.73
N ARG A 138 10.93 -15.17 17.05
CA ARG A 138 10.32 -14.84 18.34
C ARG A 138 8.85 -15.26 18.42
N ILE A 139 8.16 -15.31 17.29
CA ILE A 139 6.76 -15.80 17.20
C ILE A 139 6.73 -17.32 17.42
N ARG A 140 7.65 -18.07 16.81
CA ARG A 140 7.75 -19.54 16.99
C ARG A 140 8.06 -19.98 18.42
N SER A 141 8.68 -19.13 19.24
CA SER A 141 8.95 -19.45 20.65
C SER A 141 7.76 -19.24 21.58
N LEU A 142 6.73 -18.49 21.16
CA LEU A 142 5.51 -18.29 21.95
C LEU A 142 4.49 -19.42 21.73
N ASP A 143 4.47 -20.02 20.53
CA ASP A 143 3.62 -21.18 20.21
C ASP A 143 4.09 -22.50 20.86
N GLN A 144 5.26 -22.52 21.50
CA GLN A 144 5.82 -23.71 22.18
C GLN A 144 5.63 -23.70 23.71
N CYS A 145 4.91 -22.72 24.25
CA CYS A 145 4.61 -22.64 25.69
C CYS A 145 3.12 -22.66 26.02
N ALA A 146 2.26 -23.08 25.10
CA ALA A 146 0.83 -23.31 25.34
C ALA A 146 0.51 -24.81 25.35
#